data_AF-V6M5P8-F1
#
_entry.id   AF-V6M5P8-F1
#
_cell.length_a   1.000
_cell.length_b   1.000
_cell.length_c   1.000
_cell.angle_alpha   90.00
_cell.angle_beta   90.00
_cell.angle_gamma   90.00
#
_symmetry.space_group_name_H-M   'P 1'
#
loop_
_entity.id
_entity.type
_entity.pdbx_description
1 polymer ?
#
loop_
_entity_poly.entity_id
_entity_poly.type
_entity_poly.pdbx_seq_one_letter_code
_entity_poly.pdbx_strand_id
1 'polypeptide(L)'
;MRRKKVSLFFVSTLLVTSLFVEAAFNPQQVGAKSKKNITENFDLDTDGDGLKDFYELFNTNTKDSDSDKNGVLDGDEDYDGDGLTNLEEQELGTRMDKIDSDGDGLDTKKKLMNMVQSQMLPTLMVMG
;
A
#
# COMPACT_ATOMS: atom_id res chain seq x y z
N MET A 1 -82.47 4.82 18.47
CA MET A 1 -81.28 4.51 19.30
C MET A 1 -80.12 4.07 18.41
N ARG A 2 -79.04 4.87 18.34
CA ARG A 2 -77.85 4.60 17.51
C ARG A 2 -76.95 3.57 18.20
N ARG A 3 -76.68 2.43 17.54
CA ARG A 3 -75.56 1.54 17.90
C ARG A 3 -74.53 1.62 16.78
N LYS A 4 -73.40 2.26 17.06
CA LYS A 4 -72.24 2.36 16.17
C LYS A 4 -71.67 0.96 16.00
N LYS A 5 -71.81 0.37 14.82
CA LYS A 5 -70.99 -0.79 14.42
C LYS A 5 -69.74 -0.21 13.76
N VAL A 6 -68.66 -0.08 14.52
CA VAL A 6 -67.33 0.22 13.97
C VAL A 6 -66.88 -1.08 13.28
N SER A 7 -66.95 -1.08 11.95
CA SER A 7 -66.53 -2.23 11.14
C SER A 7 -65.01 -2.28 11.11
N LEU A 8 -64.46 -3.28 11.78
CA LEU A 8 -63.04 -3.60 11.84
C LEU A 8 -62.63 -4.31 10.55
N PHE A 9 -62.23 -3.56 9.52
CA PHE A 9 -61.48 -4.11 8.37
C PHE A 9 -60.44 -3.10 7.86
N PHE A 10 -59.54 -2.69 8.75
CA PHE A 10 -58.28 -2.01 8.44
C PHE A 10 -57.14 -3.02 8.18
N VAL A 11 -57.40 -4.08 7.41
CA VAL A 11 -56.37 -5.13 7.16
C VAL A 11 -56.06 -5.32 5.68
N SER A 12 -56.74 -4.63 4.76
CA SER A 12 -56.53 -4.86 3.32
C SER A 12 -55.55 -3.89 2.64
N THR A 13 -55.18 -2.77 3.28
CA THR A 13 -54.31 -1.77 2.63
C THR A 13 -52.81 -2.04 2.75
N LEU A 14 -52.39 -3.14 3.41
CA LEU A 14 -50.97 -3.44 3.61
C LEU A 14 -50.28 -4.14 2.43
N LEU A 15 -50.97 -4.41 1.32
CA LEU A 15 -50.39 -5.11 0.16
C LEU A 15 -50.29 -4.27 -1.12
N VAL A 16 -50.81 -3.04 -1.15
CA VAL A 16 -50.82 -2.21 -2.37
C VAL A 16 -49.71 -1.13 -2.38
N THR A 17 -48.95 -0.97 -1.29
CA THR A 17 -47.79 -0.04 -1.31
C THR A 17 -46.54 -0.64 -1.96
N SER A 18 -46.55 -1.92 -2.38
CA SER A 18 -45.39 -2.57 -3.00
C SER A 18 -45.19 -2.27 -4.49
N LEU A 19 -45.89 -1.30 -5.09
CA LEU A 19 -45.93 -1.14 -6.56
C LEU A 19 -45.57 0.25 -7.13
N PHE A 20 -44.93 1.14 -6.37
CA PHE A 20 -44.29 2.34 -6.94
C PHE A 20 -42.88 2.43 -6.34
N VAL A 21 -41.92 1.71 -6.90
CA VAL A 21 -41.03 2.16 -7.99
C VAL A 21 -40.28 3.41 -7.59
N GLU A 22 -39.12 3.19 -6.96
CA GLU A 22 -37.82 3.81 -7.25
C GLU A 22 -37.89 5.13 -8.07
N ALA A 23 -38.28 6.22 -7.42
CA ALA A 23 -37.98 7.55 -7.92
C ALA A 23 -37.74 8.49 -6.75
N ALA A 24 -36.48 8.93 -6.64
CA ALA A 24 -35.98 10.00 -5.78
C ALA A 24 -35.50 9.67 -4.36
N PHE A 25 -34.80 8.55 -4.17
CA PHE A 25 -33.61 8.61 -3.30
C PHE A 25 -32.41 8.82 -4.22
N ASN A 26 -32.08 10.09 -4.45
CA ASN A 26 -30.80 10.47 -5.03
C ASN A 26 -29.79 10.47 -3.87
N PRO A 27 -28.90 9.47 -3.73
CA PRO A 27 -27.95 9.45 -2.62
C PRO A 27 -26.79 10.42 -2.85
N GLN A 28 -26.85 11.33 -3.84
CA GLN A 28 -25.77 12.29 -4.05
C GLN A 28 -25.72 13.45 -3.05
N GLN A 29 -26.58 13.51 -2.02
CA GLN A 29 -26.66 14.71 -1.16
C GLN A 29 -26.79 14.44 0.34
N VAL A 30 -26.09 13.42 0.87
CA VAL A 30 -25.41 13.50 2.19
C VAL A 30 -24.54 12.27 2.41
N GLY A 31 -23.26 12.49 2.72
CA GLY A 31 -22.57 11.58 3.65
C GLY A 31 -21.64 10.53 3.06
N ALA A 32 -20.77 10.92 2.12
CA ALA A 32 -19.36 10.59 2.30
C ALA A 32 -18.57 11.72 1.64
N LYS A 33 -18.05 12.65 2.45
CA LYS A 33 -16.68 13.09 2.20
C LYS A 33 -15.95 11.79 1.97
N SER A 34 -15.55 11.50 0.72
CA SER A 34 -14.60 10.43 0.52
C SER A 34 -13.54 10.69 1.58
N LYS A 35 -13.36 9.74 2.48
CA LYS A 35 -12.06 9.58 3.09
C LYS A 35 -11.14 9.48 1.88
N LYS A 36 -10.66 10.63 1.36
CA LYS A 36 -9.46 10.69 0.56
C LYS A 36 -8.50 10.01 1.50
N ASN A 37 -8.19 8.77 1.18
CA ASN A 37 -7.60 7.84 2.11
C ASN A 37 -6.29 8.49 2.51
N ILE A 38 -6.27 9.10 3.70
CA ILE A 38 -5.08 9.72 4.29
C ILE A 38 -4.19 8.61 4.85
N THR A 39 -4.54 7.35 4.59
CA THR A 39 -3.57 6.29 4.39
C THR A 39 -2.91 6.56 3.04
N GLU A 40 -1.95 7.48 3.10
CA GLU A 40 -0.88 7.69 2.14
C GLU A 40 -0.59 6.38 1.39
N ASN A 41 -0.70 6.44 0.08
CA ASN A 41 -0.47 5.30 -0.79
C ASN A 41 1.06 5.13 -0.90
N PHE A 42 1.70 4.71 0.20
CA PHE A 42 3.15 4.50 0.32
C PHE A 42 3.68 3.41 -0.62
N ASP A 43 2.77 2.65 -1.24
CA ASP A 43 3.04 1.64 -2.25
C ASP A 43 2.78 2.14 -3.69
N LEU A 44 2.56 3.45 -3.89
CA LEU A 44 2.59 4.02 -5.24
C LEU A 44 3.99 3.97 -5.81
N ASP A 45 4.05 3.73 -7.11
CA ASP A 45 5.20 3.90 -7.98
C ASP A 45 4.67 4.79 -9.13
N THR A 46 4.85 6.11 -9.00
CA THR A 46 4.16 7.10 -9.83
C THR A 46 4.78 7.23 -11.22
N ASP A 47 6.07 6.97 -11.39
CA ASP A 47 6.77 7.03 -12.68
C ASP A 47 7.10 5.66 -13.29
N GLY A 48 6.93 4.57 -12.54
CA GLY A 48 6.97 3.21 -13.05
C GLY A 48 8.39 2.65 -13.16
N ASP A 49 9.32 3.13 -12.33
CA ASP A 49 10.71 2.68 -12.29
C ASP A 49 10.92 1.48 -11.34
N GLY A 50 9.92 1.17 -10.51
CA GLY A 50 9.93 0.09 -9.53
C GLY A 50 10.17 0.54 -8.08
N LEU A 51 10.60 1.79 -7.86
CA LEU A 51 10.66 2.40 -6.54
C LEU A 51 9.28 2.90 -6.15
N LYS A 52 8.98 2.79 -4.85
CA LYS A 52 7.77 3.39 -4.32
C LYS A 52 8.03 4.86 -4.04
N ASP A 53 7.03 5.72 -4.28
CA ASP A 53 7.02 7.16 -4.00
C ASP A 53 7.58 7.52 -2.60
N PHE A 54 7.40 6.63 -1.63
CA PHE A 54 7.94 6.80 -0.28
C PHE A 54 9.47 6.74 -0.22
N TYR A 55 10.07 5.78 -0.92
CA TYR A 55 11.54 5.66 -1.00
C TYR A 55 12.10 6.85 -1.76
N GLU A 56 11.48 7.20 -2.87
CA GLU A 56 11.90 8.29 -3.71
C GLU A 56 11.88 9.68 -3.04
N LEU A 57 11.08 9.86 -1.98
CA LEU A 57 10.85 11.15 -1.29
C LEU A 57 12.13 11.89 -0.88
N PHE A 58 13.24 11.17 -0.67
CA PHE A 58 14.48 11.74 -0.16
C PHE A 58 15.63 11.79 -1.16
N ASN A 59 15.70 10.88 -2.14
CA ASN A 59 16.89 10.75 -2.99
C ASN A 59 16.61 10.86 -4.49
N THR A 60 15.38 10.61 -4.95
CA THR A 60 15.02 10.60 -6.38
C THR A 60 13.76 11.45 -6.60
N ASN A 61 13.09 11.30 -7.74
CA ASN A 61 11.94 12.09 -8.12
C ASN A 61 10.78 11.19 -8.55
N THR A 62 9.69 11.23 -7.77
CA THR A 62 8.46 10.44 -7.96
C THR A 62 7.72 10.58 -9.29
N LYS A 63 8.27 11.26 -10.27
CA LYS A 63 7.64 11.54 -11.57
C LYS A 63 8.63 11.40 -12.72
N ASP A 64 9.86 10.99 -12.45
CA ASP A 64 10.93 10.91 -13.42
C ASP A 64 11.75 9.65 -13.10
N SER A 65 11.47 8.57 -13.85
CA SER A 65 12.03 7.23 -13.61
C SER A 65 13.56 7.13 -13.73
N ASP A 66 14.21 8.21 -14.16
CA ASP A 66 15.65 8.41 -14.31
C ASP A 66 15.94 9.87 -13.93
N SER A 67 16.06 10.11 -12.62
CA SER A 67 16.12 11.44 -12.02
C SER A 67 17.34 12.24 -12.47
N ASP A 68 18.46 11.58 -12.73
CA ASP A 68 19.73 12.20 -13.11
C ASP A 68 19.99 12.20 -14.64
N LYS A 69 19.17 11.46 -15.39
CA LYS A 69 19.17 11.35 -16.87
C LYS A 69 20.41 10.68 -17.40
N ASN A 70 20.96 9.73 -16.64
CA ASN A 70 22.13 8.96 -17.04
C ASN A 70 21.77 7.73 -17.91
N GLY A 71 20.48 7.41 -18.04
CA GLY A 71 19.97 6.28 -18.84
C GLY A 71 19.80 4.98 -18.06
N VAL A 72 19.97 5.00 -16.73
CA VAL A 72 19.65 3.93 -15.78
C VAL A 72 18.40 4.38 -15.01
N LEU A 73 17.48 3.45 -14.73
CA LEU A 73 16.31 3.79 -13.92
C LEU A 73 16.71 3.95 -12.46
N ASP A 74 16.07 4.85 -11.72
CA ASP A 74 16.43 5.13 -10.33
C ASP A 74 16.37 3.85 -9.47
N GLY A 75 15.40 2.96 -9.70
CA GLY A 75 15.33 1.64 -9.06
C GLY A 75 16.50 0.69 -9.35
N ASP A 76 17.13 0.81 -10.51
CA ASP A 76 18.29 0.00 -10.93
C ASP A 76 19.64 0.61 -10.52
N GLU A 77 19.64 1.83 -9.96
CA GLU A 77 20.85 2.48 -9.49
C GLU A 77 21.35 1.93 -8.15
N ASP A 78 22.62 2.21 -7.82
CA ASP A 78 23.27 1.93 -6.54
C ASP A 78 23.75 3.28 -5.98
N TYR A 79 22.82 4.01 -5.35
CA TYR A 79 23.01 5.43 -5.04
C TYR A 79 24.10 5.67 -3.98
N ASP A 80 24.32 4.72 -3.08
CA ASP A 80 25.34 4.80 -2.04
C ASP A 80 26.64 4.01 -2.34
N GLY A 81 26.62 3.14 -3.35
CA GLY A 81 27.78 2.40 -3.81
C GLY A 81 28.12 1.17 -2.95
N ASP A 82 27.18 0.65 -2.16
CA ASP A 82 27.38 -0.58 -1.37
C ASP A 82 27.22 -1.86 -2.22
N GLY A 83 26.71 -1.70 -3.44
CA GLY A 83 26.52 -2.75 -4.42
C GLY A 83 25.18 -3.48 -4.32
N LEU A 84 24.21 -2.94 -3.59
CA LEU A 84 22.79 -3.25 -3.74
C LEU A 84 22.16 -2.18 -4.64
N THR A 85 21.20 -2.60 -5.46
CA THR A 85 20.36 -1.64 -6.18
C THR A 85 19.35 -1.02 -5.23
N ASN A 86 18.90 0.21 -5.53
CA ASN A 86 17.88 0.91 -4.76
C ASN A 86 16.61 0.05 -4.62
N LEU A 87 16.26 -0.74 -5.64
CA LEU A 87 15.15 -1.68 -5.59
C LEU A 87 15.39 -2.85 -4.62
N GLU A 88 16.59 -3.46 -4.62
CA GLU A 88 16.95 -4.48 -3.64
C GLU A 88 16.89 -3.94 -2.21
N GLU A 89 17.39 -2.72 -2.00
CA GLU A 89 17.32 -2.06 -0.70
C GLU A 89 15.89 -1.76 -0.27
N GLN A 90 15.02 -1.37 -1.20
CA GLN A 90 13.59 -1.27 -0.95
C GLN A 90 12.99 -2.61 -0.49
N GLU A 91 13.30 -3.71 -1.16
CA GLU A 91 12.83 -5.05 -0.79
C GLU A 91 13.34 -5.48 0.60
N LEU A 92 14.54 -5.04 0.98
CA LEU A 92 15.17 -5.31 2.26
C LEU A 92 14.74 -4.34 3.37
N GLY A 93 14.08 -3.24 3.02
CA GLY A 93 13.71 -2.17 3.95
C GLY A 93 14.91 -1.39 4.49
N THR A 94 15.99 -1.30 3.70
CA THR A 94 17.21 -0.56 4.02
C THR A 94 17.19 0.84 3.40
N ARG A 95 18.28 1.59 3.54
CA ARG A 95 18.36 2.98 3.11
C ARG A 95 19.30 3.14 1.93
N MET A 96 18.75 3.56 0.80
CA MET A 96 19.53 3.79 -0.43
C MET A 96 20.51 4.98 -0.41
N ASP A 97 20.53 5.77 0.66
CA ASP A 97 21.55 6.81 0.87
C ASP A 97 22.68 6.38 1.82
N LYS A 98 22.69 5.12 2.29
CA LYS A 98 23.58 4.69 3.37
C LYS A 98 24.08 3.26 3.24
N ILE A 99 25.37 3.20 2.89
CA ILE A 99 26.19 1.99 2.89
C ILE A 99 26.00 1.18 4.18
N ASP A 100 25.97 1.87 5.34
CA ASP A 100 25.67 1.28 6.64
C ASP A 100 24.35 1.87 7.18
N SER A 101 23.26 1.16 6.89
CA SER A 101 21.90 1.61 7.21
C SER A 101 21.62 1.71 8.71
N ASP A 102 22.23 0.86 9.55
CA ASP A 102 22.01 0.84 11.01
C ASP A 102 23.18 1.36 11.86
N GLY A 103 24.27 1.80 11.22
CA GLY A 103 25.36 2.51 11.86
C GLY A 103 26.26 1.62 12.72
N ASP A 104 26.27 0.31 12.47
CA ASP A 104 27.04 -0.66 13.26
C ASP A 104 28.47 -0.89 12.75
N GLY A 105 28.84 -0.20 11.67
CA GLY A 105 30.15 -0.26 11.03
C GLY A 105 30.30 -1.38 10.01
N LEU A 106 29.20 -2.05 9.62
CA LEU A 106 29.17 -3.05 8.55
C LEU A 106 28.28 -2.57 7.40
N ASP A 107 28.84 -2.62 6.18
CA ASP A 107 28.06 -2.40 4.97
C ASP A 107 26.84 -3.33 4.94
N THR A 108 25.68 -2.78 4.57
CA THR A 108 24.38 -3.44 4.60
C THR A 108 24.40 -4.72 3.77
N LYS A 109 24.97 -4.65 2.56
CA LYS A 109 25.25 -5.84 1.73
C LYS A 109 26.10 -6.90 2.44
N LYS A 110 27.19 -6.50 3.10
CA LYS A 110 28.11 -7.42 3.78
C LYS A 110 27.45 -8.10 4.97
N LYS A 111 26.59 -7.37 5.68
CA LYS A 111 25.75 -7.91 6.75
C LYS A 111 24.80 -8.97 6.24
N LEU A 112 24.12 -8.73 5.12
CA LEU A 112 23.24 -9.71 4.48
C LEU A 112 24.00 -10.96 4.04
N MET A 113 25.17 -10.81 3.42
CA MET A 113 26.02 -11.96 3.07
C MET A 113 26.44 -12.78 4.30
N ASN A 114 26.82 -12.13 5.40
CA ASN A 114 27.16 -12.81 6.65
C ASN A 114 25.95 -13.48 7.30
N MET A 115 24.77 -12.88 7.21
CA MET A 115 23.52 -13.49 7.69
C MET A 115 23.18 -14.73 6.86
N VAL A 116 23.29 -14.70 5.53
CA VAL A 116 23.09 -15.88 4.68
C VAL A 116 24.08 -16.99 5.02
N GLN A 117 25.36 -16.65 5.24
CA GLN A 117 26.38 -17.63 5.64
C GLN A 117 26.12 -18.24 7.03
N SER A 118 25.56 -17.46 7.96
CA SER A 118 25.21 -17.90 9.31
C SER A 118 23.93 -18.77 9.32
N GLN A 119 22.93 -18.43 8.50
CA GLN A 119 21.67 -19.17 8.37
C GLN A 119 21.81 -20.49 7.58
N MET A 120 22.90 -20.66 6.82
CA MET A 120 23.26 -21.91 6.12
C MET A 120 23.91 -22.99 7.03
N LEU A 121 24.11 -22.72 8.33
CA LEU A 121 24.59 -23.74 9.27
C LEU A 121 23.43 -24.36 10.05
N PRO A 122 22.85 -25.47 9.53
CA PRO A 122 22.79 -26.67 10.35
C PRO A 122 22.83 -27.97 9.51
N THR A 123 23.98 -28.43 8.99
CA THR A 123 24.09 -29.88 8.62
C THR A 123 25.48 -30.48 8.42
N LEU A 124 26.61 -29.76 8.56
CA LEU A 124 27.94 -30.37 8.32
C LEU A 124 28.81 -30.53 9.57
N MET A 125 28.19 -30.86 10.72
CA MET A 125 28.95 -31.24 11.92
C MET A 125 28.28 -32.34 12.78
N VAL A 126 27.71 -33.38 12.16
CA VAL A 126 27.40 -34.66 12.85
C VAL A 126 27.61 -35.87 11.93
N MET A 127 28.73 -35.93 11.22
CA MET A 127 29.25 -37.20 10.70
C MET A 127 30.78 -37.19 10.82
N GLY A 128 31.24 -37.46 12.05
CA GLY A 128 32.61 -37.83 12.39
C GLY A 128 32.54 -38.87 13.49
#